data_AF-A0A1G1VPV0-F1
#
_entry.id   AF-A0A1G1VPV0-F1
#
_cell.length_a   1.000
_cell.length_b   1.000
_cell.length_c   1.000
_cell.angle_alpha   90.00
_cell.angle_beta   90.00
_cell.angle_gamma   90.00
#
_symmetry.space_group_name_H-M   'P 1'
#
loop_
_entity.id
_entity.type
_entity.pdbx_description
1 polymer ?
#
loop_
_entity_poly.entity_id
_entity_poly.type
_entity_poly.pdbx_seq_one_letter_code
_entity_poly.pdbx_strand_id
1 'polypeptide(L)'
;MKRTIETSPIRSLLATGETWGLYLASEMAGNSVNLPRTSLAIVNAMNIAFPDELAGRKSEALQVISSVAPVLIAANEAADIGISARLQIDDASEKLTEEKKEGLRRLEAGTYAWLGRSVAGFKDVYGPDSRQSQMVDALIRDFLTLSEGRRSFSEREYREYVELDSVIYVLGCIALAAPGVSETYGFEMRERCAGIEDVRRKYSAFVVGRDVNGRRKVLLESGDQTAALTMARVMSLQGAEMVLKVMDDKEGRKIDKLLGIPSLYGYAESKTGDDQSLNRMLDEMRSEYFFLAETGGLSSFAVRSAELLSHVTGVGKTLLACLRSGNGVMENASIADSTTTTLRHELDAAGVLESLFSV
;
A
#
# COMPACT_ATOMS: atom_id res chain seq x y z
N MET A 1 -36.85 -31.10 17.83
CA MET A 1 -35.57 -31.07 17.07
C MET A 1 -35.09 -29.63 16.97
N LYS A 2 -34.11 -29.24 17.80
CA LYS A 2 -33.39 -27.96 17.64
C LYS A 2 -32.35 -28.16 16.56
N ARG A 3 -32.45 -27.43 15.45
CA ARG A 3 -31.40 -27.42 14.42
C ARG A 3 -30.20 -26.67 14.98
N THR A 4 -29.09 -27.38 15.13
CA THR A 4 -27.77 -26.84 15.40
C THR A 4 -27.40 -25.93 14.24
N ILE A 5 -27.38 -24.63 14.45
CA ILE A 5 -26.82 -23.67 13.49
C ILE A 5 -25.31 -23.87 13.58
N GLU A 6 -24.73 -24.45 12.53
CA GLU A 6 -23.29 -24.53 12.34
C GLU A 6 -22.68 -23.13 12.53
N THR A 7 -21.68 -23.07 13.38
CA THR A 7 -21.00 -21.85 13.80
C THR A 7 -20.35 -21.19 12.58
N SER A 8 -20.97 -20.11 12.11
CA SER A 8 -20.46 -19.25 11.05
C SER A 8 -18.99 -18.88 11.28
N PRO A 9 -18.12 -18.92 10.24
CA PRO A 9 -16.74 -18.44 10.28
C PRO A 9 -16.61 -17.02 10.86
N ILE A 10 -17.66 -16.21 10.76
CA ILE A 10 -17.77 -14.86 11.32
C ILE A 10 -17.69 -14.87 12.85
N ARG A 11 -18.23 -15.87 13.54
CA ARG A 11 -18.13 -15.97 15.02
C ARG A 11 -16.74 -16.39 15.50
N SER A 12 -16.00 -17.14 14.69
CA SER A 12 -14.58 -17.46 14.94
C SER A 12 -13.70 -16.22 14.77
N LEU A 13 -13.96 -15.42 13.72
CA LEU A 13 -13.33 -14.10 13.48
C LEU A 13 -13.58 -13.09 14.62
N LEU A 14 -14.76 -13.11 15.23
CA LEU A 14 -15.08 -12.26 16.37
C LEU A 14 -14.39 -12.70 17.68
N ALA A 15 -14.01 -13.98 17.81
CA ALA A 15 -13.39 -14.51 19.02
C ALA A 15 -11.90 -14.13 19.18
N THR A 16 -11.24 -13.67 18.11
CA THR A 16 -9.88 -13.09 18.14
C THR A 16 -9.90 -11.55 18.02
N GLY A 17 -11.11 -10.95 18.03
CA GLY A 17 -11.44 -9.67 17.40
C GLY A 17 -11.37 -8.40 18.25
N GLU A 18 -10.26 -8.11 18.92
CA GLU A 18 -10.14 -6.81 19.61
C GLU A 18 -10.02 -5.62 18.63
N THR A 19 -9.32 -5.77 17.50
CA THR A 19 -9.11 -4.66 16.54
C THR A 19 -10.26 -4.52 15.53
N TRP A 20 -10.90 -5.64 15.14
CA TRP A 20 -12.13 -5.64 14.31
C TRP A 20 -13.32 -5.02 15.05
N GLY A 21 -13.42 -5.30 16.36
CA GLY A 21 -14.44 -4.70 17.23
C GLY A 21 -14.30 -3.18 17.34
N LEU A 22 -13.06 -2.65 17.36
CA LEU A 22 -12.79 -1.21 17.40
C LEU A 22 -13.11 -0.49 16.08
N TYR A 23 -12.71 -1.06 14.95
CA TYR A 23 -13.03 -0.51 13.62
C TYR A 23 -14.55 -0.50 13.38
N LEU A 24 -15.23 -1.62 13.62
CA LEU A 24 -16.70 -1.68 13.54
C LEU A 24 -17.38 -0.76 14.55
N ALA A 25 -16.91 -0.70 15.81
CA ALA A 25 -17.51 0.17 16.81
C ALA A 25 -17.38 1.66 16.44
N SER A 26 -16.27 2.06 15.79
CA SER A 26 -16.09 3.42 15.32
C SER A 26 -16.99 3.77 14.13
N GLU A 27 -17.12 2.86 13.16
CA GLU A 27 -18.02 3.01 12.01
C GLU A 27 -19.50 2.98 12.45
N MET A 28 -19.86 2.10 13.40
CA MET A 28 -21.21 2.03 13.98
C MET A 28 -21.54 3.21 14.89
N ALA A 29 -20.54 3.91 15.44
CA ALA A 29 -20.71 5.14 16.20
C ALA A 29 -20.84 6.40 15.32
N GLY A 30 -20.82 6.26 13.99
CA GLY A 30 -20.96 7.38 13.04
C GLY A 30 -19.70 8.24 12.89
N ASN A 31 -18.56 7.80 13.42
CA ASN A 31 -17.27 8.44 13.18
C ASN A 31 -16.69 7.86 11.88
N SER A 32 -16.63 8.66 10.82
CA SER A 32 -16.04 8.26 9.54
C SER A 32 -14.55 7.96 9.71
N VAL A 33 -14.16 6.69 9.80
CA VAL A 33 -12.75 6.31 9.81
C VAL A 33 -12.33 6.11 8.37
N ASN A 34 -11.77 7.16 7.77
CA ASN A 34 -11.20 7.12 6.42
C ASN A 34 -9.85 6.39 6.41
N LEU A 35 -9.83 5.11 6.78
CA LEU A 35 -8.65 4.25 6.68
C LEU A 35 -8.60 3.55 5.30
N PRO A 36 -7.51 3.68 4.54
CA PRO A 36 -7.25 2.83 3.38
C PRO A 36 -7.23 1.36 3.76
N ARG A 37 -7.64 0.52 2.81
CA ARG A 37 -7.79 -0.93 2.99
C ARG A 37 -6.48 -1.57 3.42
N THR A 38 -5.40 -1.19 2.75
CA THR A 38 -4.02 -1.60 3.05
C THR A 38 -3.55 -1.13 4.41
N SER A 39 -3.92 0.09 4.85
CA SER A 39 -3.57 0.60 6.18
C SER A 39 -4.22 -0.23 7.28
N LEU A 40 -5.51 -0.52 7.15
CA LEU A 40 -6.26 -1.33 8.11
C LEU A 40 -5.73 -2.77 8.18
N ALA A 41 -5.42 -3.37 7.02
CA ALA A 41 -4.80 -4.68 6.95
C ALA A 41 -3.45 -4.71 7.67
N ILE A 42 -2.59 -3.71 7.45
CA ILE A 42 -1.29 -3.61 8.12
C ILE A 42 -1.46 -3.40 9.63
N VAL A 43 -2.35 -2.51 10.10
CA VAL A 43 -2.58 -2.33 11.56
C VAL A 43 -3.02 -3.63 12.22
N ASN A 44 -3.92 -4.38 11.56
CA ASN A 44 -4.37 -5.66 12.07
C ASN A 44 -3.22 -6.68 12.11
N ALA A 45 -2.41 -6.74 11.07
CA ALA A 45 -1.26 -7.63 11.02
C ALA A 45 -0.17 -7.22 12.04
N MET A 46 0.01 -5.92 12.29
CA MET A 46 0.95 -5.41 13.31
C MET A 46 0.58 -5.88 14.72
N ASN A 47 -0.71 -5.98 15.06
CA ASN A 47 -1.14 -6.52 16.36
C ASN A 47 -0.72 -7.98 16.58
N ILE A 48 -0.51 -8.73 15.50
CA ILE A 48 -0.07 -10.13 15.54
C ILE A 48 1.46 -10.19 15.51
N ALA A 49 2.10 -9.34 14.70
CA ALA A 49 3.55 -9.28 14.56
C ALA A 49 4.24 -8.72 15.82
N PHE A 50 3.67 -7.69 16.44
CA PHE A 50 4.25 -6.97 17.59
C PHE A 50 3.25 -6.84 18.75
N PRO A 51 2.79 -7.97 19.32
CA PRO A 51 1.76 -7.94 20.36
C PRO A 51 2.22 -7.22 21.63
N ASP A 52 3.50 -7.34 21.98
CA ASP A 52 4.07 -6.73 23.19
C ASP A 52 4.17 -5.20 23.07
N GLU A 53 4.56 -4.69 21.90
CA GLU A 53 4.66 -3.24 21.62
C GLU A 53 3.29 -2.56 21.61
N LEU A 54 2.26 -3.31 21.19
CA LEU A 54 0.89 -2.80 21.06
C LEU A 54 0.01 -3.14 22.28
N ALA A 55 0.52 -3.88 23.26
CA ALA A 55 -0.19 -4.22 24.47
C ALA A 55 -0.63 -2.96 25.21
N GLY A 56 -1.95 -2.79 25.40
CA GLY A 56 -2.52 -1.59 26.03
C GLY A 56 -2.48 -0.30 25.19
N ARG A 57 -1.91 -0.33 23.97
CA ARG A 57 -1.77 0.85 23.08
C ARG A 57 -2.46 0.70 21.73
N LYS A 58 -3.23 -0.37 21.52
CA LYS A 58 -3.94 -0.66 20.25
C LYS A 58 -4.79 0.50 19.73
N SER A 59 -5.52 1.18 20.62
CA SER A 59 -6.35 2.33 20.24
C SER A 59 -5.52 3.54 19.81
N GLU A 60 -4.37 3.77 20.44
CA GLU A 60 -3.45 4.85 20.08
C GLU A 60 -2.81 4.56 18.72
N ALA A 61 -2.34 3.33 18.50
CA ALA A 61 -1.82 2.88 17.22
C ALA A 61 -2.84 3.04 16.08
N LEU A 62 -4.10 2.68 16.33
CA LEU A 62 -5.18 2.88 15.35
C LEU A 62 -5.43 4.36 15.06
N GLN A 63 -5.43 5.22 16.09
CA GLN A 63 -5.59 6.67 15.92
C GLN A 63 -4.44 7.29 15.13
N VAL A 64 -3.18 6.87 15.39
CA VAL A 64 -2.00 7.33 14.66
C VAL A 64 -2.10 6.93 13.19
N ILE A 65 -2.43 5.67 12.90
CA ILE A 65 -2.57 5.21 11.51
C ILE A 65 -3.76 5.89 10.82
N SER A 66 -4.87 6.10 11.51
CA SER A 66 -6.01 6.85 11.00
C SER A 66 -5.65 8.30 10.69
N SER A 67 -4.75 8.90 11.48
CA SER A 67 -4.32 10.29 11.28
C SER A 67 -3.33 10.43 10.13
N VAL A 68 -2.42 9.46 9.94
CA VAL A 68 -1.46 9.49 8.83
C VAL A 68 -2.05 9.00 7.50
N ALA A 69 -3.11 8.18 7.53
CA ALA A 69 -3.74 7.62 6.34
C ALA A 69 -4.02 8.65 5.22
N PRO A 70 -4.66 9.80 5.47
CA PRO A 70 -4.87 10.83 4.44
C PRO A 70 -3.58 11.35 3.81
N VAL A 71 -2.48 11.39 4.58
CA VAL A 71 -1.16 11.78 4.10
C VAL A 71 -0.59 10.73 3.17
N LEU A 72 -0.71 9.44 3.51
CA LEU A 72 -0.22 8.34 2.69
C LEU A 72 -0.97 8.24 1.36
N ILE A 73 -2.30 8.44 1.36
CA ILE A 73 -3.07 8.48 0.11
C ILE A 73 -2.61 9.66 -0.75
N ALA A 74 -2.44 10.84 -0.16
CA ALA A 74 -1.99 12.02 -0.89
C ALA A 74 -0.56 11.90 -1.42
N ALA A 75 0.33 11.23 -0.68
CA ALA A 75 1.67 10.91 -1.14
C ALA A 75 1.62 9.94 -2.32
N ASN A 76 0.76 8.92 -2.25
CA ASN A 76 0.54 7.98 -3.35
C ASN A 76 0.02 8.67 -4.61
N GLU A 77 -0.94 9.58 -4.49
CA GLU A 77 -1.46 10.30 -5.66
C GLU A 77 -0.46 11.31 -6.25
N ALA A 78 0.32 11.99 -5.41
CA ALA A 78 1.43 12.82 -5.89
C ALA A 78 2.49 11.97 -6.60
N ALA A 79 2.79 10.77 -6.11
CA ALA A 79 3.75 9.86 -6.70
C ALA A 79 3.27 9.21 -8.01
N ASP A 80 2.04 8.73 -8.04
CA ASP A 80 1.50 7.97 -9.16
C ASP A 80 0.98 8.87 -10.27
N ILE A 81 0.39 10.01 -9.94
CA ILE A 81 -0.24 10.90 -10.93
C ILE A 81 0.61 12.14 -11.13
N GLY A 82 0.98 12.82 -10.04
CA GLY A 82 1.70 14.10 -10.12
C GLY A 82 3.06 13.97 -10.78
N ILE A 83 3.90 13.06 -10.29
CA ILE A 83 5.21 12.77 -10.89
C ILE A 83 5.05 12.24 -12.31
N SER A 84 4.10 11.35 -12.57
CA SER A 84 3.83 10.85 -13.93
C SER A 84 3.50 11.98 -14.91
N ALA A 85 2.71 12.97 -14.47
CA ALA A 85 2.35 14.10 -15.31
C ALA A 85 3.58 14.95 -15.68
N ARG A 86 4.46 15.23 -14.71
CA ARG A 86 5.73 15.91 -14.95
C ARG A 86 6.61 15.11 -15.90
N LEU A 87 6.79 13.83 -15.62
CA LEU A 87 7.59 12.91 -16.42
C LEU A 87 7.09 12.85 -17.88
N GLN A 88 5.78 12.85 -18.09
CA GLN A 88 5.16 12.87 -19.42
C GLN A 88 5.45 14.18 -20.17
N ILE A 89 5.39 15.33 -19.48
CA ILE A 89 5.78 16.62 -20.07
C ILE A 89 7.25 16.57 -20.50
N ASP A 90 8.13 16.06 -19.65
CA ASP A 90 9.57 16.01 -19.92
C ASP A 90 9.91 15.11 -21.12
N ASP A 91 9.30 13.93 -21.21
CA ASP A 91 9.62 12.93 -22.27
C ASP A 91 8.96 13.22 -23.61
N ALA A 92 7.76 13.78 -23.59
CA ALA A 92 6.93 13.96 -24.79
C ALA A 92 6.69 15.44 -25.10
N SER A 93 7.48 16.37 -24.55
CA SER A 93 7.27 17.82 -24.69
C SER A 93 6.99 18.28 -26.12
N GLU A 94 7.71 17.73 -27.10
CA GLU A 94 7.56 18.09 -28.52
C GLU A 94 6.30 17.49 -29.18
N LYS A 95 5.76 16.41 -28.61
CA LYS A 95 4.59 15.68 -29.12
C LYS A 95 3.28 16.14 -28.46
N LEU A 96 3.37 16.83 -27.32
CA LEU A 96 2.21 17.31 -26.57
C LEU A 96 1.78 18.70 -27.04
N THR A 97 0.48 18.90 -27.19
CA THR A 97 -0.11 20.24 -27.37
C THR A 97 0.06 21.06 -26.08
N GLU A 98 0.04 22.38 -26.18
CA GLU A 98 0.12 23.26 -24.99
C GLU A 98 -1.08 23.04 -24.04
N GLU A 99 -2.26 22.70 -24.55
CA GLU A 99 -3.42 22.34 -23.75
C GLU A 99 -3.17 21.06 -22.92
N LYS A 100 -2.58 20.02 -23.52
CA LYS A 100 -2.19 18.80 -22.79
C LYS A 100 -1.14 19.11 -21.73
N LYS A 101 -0.12 19.91 -22.05
CA LYS A 101 0.91 20.32 -21.08
C LYS A 101 0.31 21.06 -19.90
N GLU A 102 -0.62 21.99 -20.15
CA GLU A 102 -1.31 22.72 -19.08
C GLU A 102 -2.18 21.79 -18.22
N GLY A 103 -2.89 20.83 -18.82
CA GLY A 103 -3.64 19.82 -18.08
C GLY A 103 -2.75 18.97 -17.18
N LEU A 104 -1.60 18.51 -17.68
CA LEU A 104 -0.61 17.75 -16.91
C LEU A 104 0.00 18.58 -15.77
N ARG A 105 0.35 19.85 -16.00
CA ARG A 105 0.84 20.77 -14.93
C ARG A 105 -0.20 20.97 -13.84
N ARG A 106 -1.49 21.06 -14.19
CA ARG A 106 -2.58 21.17 -13.21
C ARG A 106 -2.75 19.90 -12.39
N LEU A 107 -2.61 18.72 -12.99
CA LEU A 107 -2.63 17.45 -12.26
C LEU A 107 -1.46 17.37 -11.26
N GLU A 108 -0.25 17.72 -11.70
CA GLU A 108 0.91 17.80 -10.80
C GLU A 108 0.64 18.79 -9.66
N ALA A 109 0.33 20.05 -9.97
CA ALA A 109 0.09 21.07 -8.95
C ALA A 109 -1.04 20.68 -7.98
N GLY A 110 -2.12 20.08 -8.49
CA GLY A 110 -3.28 19.66 -7.70
C GLY A 110 -2.94 18.56 -6.69
N THR A 111 -2.22 17.53 -7.13
CA THR A 111 -1.81 16.40 -6.28
C THR A 111 -0.80 16.85 -5.20
N TYR A 112 0.19 17.67 -5.55
CA TYR A 112 1.12 18.25 -4.58
C TYR A 112 0.44 19.21 -3.59
N ALA A 113 -0.52 20.02 -4.04
CA ALA A 113 -1.29 20.90 -3.16
C ALA A 113 -2.15 20.08 -2.19
N TRP A 114 -2.71 18.95 -2.62
CA TRP A 114 -3.43 18.05 -1.74
C TRP A 114 -2.52 17.39 -0.70
N LEU A 115 -1.35 16.88 -1.13
CA LEU A 115 -0.32 16.38 -0.22
C LEU A 115 0.07 17.42 0.83
N GLY A 116 0.34 18.66 0.42
CA GLY A 116 0.65 19.76 1.33
C GLY A 116 -0.43 20.01 2.37
N ARG A 117 -1.72 19.99 1.98
CA ARG A 117 -2.86 20.12 2.91
C ARG A 117 -2.96 18.94 3.87
N SER A 118 -2.79 17.71 3.39
CA SER A 118 -2.84 16.51 4.24
C SER A 118 -1.70 16.51 5.27
N VAL A 119 -0.49 16.88 4.87
CA VAL A 119 0.66 17.02 5.78
C VAL A 119 0.42 18.11 6.82
N ALA A 120 -0.11 19.27 6.42
CA ALA A 120 -0.45 20.35 7.35
C ALA A 120 -1.48 19.87 8.39
N GLY A 121 -2.55 19.21 7.95
CA GLY A 121 -3.55 18.66 8.87
C GLY A 121 -2.98 17.62 9.85
N PHE A 122 -2.03 16.79 9.40
CA PHE A 122 -1.32 15.87 10.30
C PHE A 122 -0.46 16.61 11.32
N LYS A 123 0.26 17.66 10.90
CA LYS A 123 1.10 18.49 11.76
C LYS A 123 0.29 19.32 12.76
N ASP A 124 -0.94 19.68 12.44
CA ASP A 124 -1.84 20.35 13.39
C ASP A 124 -2.25 19.42 14.55
N VAL A 125 -2.32 18.11 14.31
CA VAL A 125 -2.66 17.10 15.34
C VAL A 125 -1.48 16.78 16.25
N TYR A 126 -0.28 16.57 15.69
CA TYR A 126 0.88 16.10 16.44
C TYR A 126 1.90 17.19 16.80
N GLY A 127 1.83 18.35 16.14
CA GLY A 127 2.81 19.43 16.22
C GLY A 127 3.92 19.28 15.16
N PRO A 128 4.33 20.39 14.50
CA PRO A 128 5.23 20.34 13.34
C PRO A 128 6.62 19.79 13.65
N ASP A 129 7.12 19.97 14.87
CA ASP A 129 8.43 19.51 15.32
C ASP A 129 8.37 18.15 16.03
N SER A 130 7.21 17.51 16.07
CA SER A 130 7.03 16.20 16.70
C SER A 130 7.82 15.12 15.96
N ARG A 131 8.19 14.07 16.71
CA ARG A 131 8.83 12.89 16.13
C ARG A 131 7.98 12.29 15.00
N GLN A 132 6.66 12.22 15.19
CA GLN A 132 5.71 11.71 14.20
C GLN A 132 5.76 12.56 12.91
N SER A 133 5.74 13.88 13.02
CA SER A 133 5.81 14.77 11.86
C SER A 133 7.12 14.65 11.10
N GLN A 134 8.26 14.53 11.80
CA GLN A 134 9.56 14.30 11.16
C GLN A 134 9.61 12.97 10.40
N MET A 135 9.03 11.91 10.98
CA MET A 135 8.97 10.59 10.36
C MET A 135 8.06 10.58 9.12
N VAL A 136 6.90 11.26 9.20
CA VAL A 136 6.01 11.43 8.06
C VAL A 136 6.68 12.21 6.94
N ASP A 137 7.40 13.30 7.25
CA ASP A 137 8.12 14.08 6.25
C ASP A 137 9.20 13.23 5.54
N ALA A 138 9.98 12.46 6.30
CA ALA A 138 10.99 11.57 5.73
C ALA A 138 10.38 10.46 4.87
N LEU A 139 9.32 9.82 5.36
CA LEU A 139 8.57 8.79 4.65
C LEU A 139 8.04 9.29 3.30
N ILE A 140 7.38 10.45 3.28
CA ILE A 140 6.85 11.05 2.04
C ILE A 140 7.99 11.32 1.07
N ARG A 141 9.12 11.85 1.55
CA ARG A 141 10.25 12.15 0.67
C ARG A 141 10.86 10.90 0.08
N ASP A 142 11.02 9.84 0.86
CA ASP A 142 11.55 8.57 0.36
C ASP A 142 10.61 7.97 -0.69
N PHE A 143 9.30 8.05 -0.46
CA PHE A 143 8.27 7.62 -1.39
C PHE A 143 8.29 8.40 -2.72
N LEU A 144 8.34 9.74 -2.65
CA LEU A 144 8.45 10.58 -3.83
C LEU A 144 9.78 10.35 -4.56
N THR A 145 10.89 10.21 -3.84
CA THR A 145 12.22 9.92 -4.41
C THR A 145 12.23 8.59 -5.17
N LEU A 146 11.55 7.56 -4.64
CA LEU A 146 11.37 6.29 -5.34
C LEU A 146 10.63 6.48 -6.67
N SER A 147 9.48 7.18 -6.65
CA SER A 147 8.69 7.42 -7.86
C SER A 147 9.41 8.31 -8.88
N GLU A 148 10.11 9.35 -8.46
CA GLU A 148 10.94 10.18 -9.35
C GLU A 148 12.04 9.35 -10.03
N GLY A 149 12.65 8.43 -9.27
CA GLY A 149 13.69 7.52 -9.75
C GLY A 149 13.19 6.29 -10.48
N ARG A 150 11.88 6.11 -10.70
CA ARG A 150 11.32 4.86 -11.24
C ARG A 150 11.83 4.49 -12.63
N ARG A 151 12.28 5.48 -13.43
CA ARG A 151 12.93 5.26 -14.73
C ARG A 151 14.28 4.55 -14.64
N SER A 152 14.90 4.51 -13.46
CA SER A 152 16.14 3.76 -13.21
C SER A 152 15.92 2.26 -13.05
N PHE A 153 14.67 1.79 -13.11
CA PHE A 153 14.31 0.38 -13.05
C PHE A 153 13.93 -0.11 -14.45
N SER A 154 14.61 -1.14 -14.93
CA SER A 154 14.18 -1.86 -16.12
C SER A 154 12.94 -2.71 -15.81
N GLU A 155 12.22 -3.18 -16.84
CA GLU A 155 11.07 -4.10 -16.66
C GLU A 155 11.43 -5.35 -15.84
N ARG A 156 12.69 -5.79 -15.92
CA ARG A 156 13.22 -6.92 -15.11
C ARG A 156 13.38 -6.59 -13.63
N GLU A 157 13.38 -5.32 -13.27
CA GLU A 157 13.54 -4.78 -11.92
C GLU A 157 12.23 -4.18 -11.39
N TYR A 158 11.13 -4.22 -12.14
CA TYR A 158 9.83 -3.71 -11.68
C TYR A 158 9.36 -4.38 -10.40
N ARG A 159 9.65 -5.68 -10.22
CA ARG A 159 9.39 -6.37 -8.95
C ARG A 159 10.10 -5.69 -7.76
N GLU A 160 11.38 -5.34 -7.91
CA GLU A 160 12.13 -4.65 -6.86
C GLU A 160 11.55 -3.26 -6.58
N TYR A 161 11.13 -2.51 -7.61
CA TYR A 161 10.46 -1.24 -7.41
C TYR A 161 9.22 -1.40 -6.52
N VAL A 162 8.35 -2.37 -6.83
CA VAL A 162 7.11 -2.59 -6.07
C VAL A 162 7.41 -3.05 -4.64
N GLU A 163 8.44 -3.86 -4.44
CA GLU A 163 8.89 -4.30 -3.11
C GLU A 163 9.47 -3.14 -2.28
N LEU A 164 10.21 -2.21 -2.91
CA LEU A 164 10.71 -0.99 -2.28
C LEU A 164 9.56 -0.05 -1.89
N ASP A 165 8.57 0.11 -2.76
CA ASP A 165 7.37 0.90 -2.50
C ASP A 165 6.59 0.34 -1.29
N SER A 166 6.39 -0.98 -1.28
CA SER A 166 5.73 -1.72 -0.20
C SER A 166 6.45 -1.55 1.14
N VAL A 167 7.77 -1.73 1.19
CA VAL A 167 8.50 -1.65 2.46
C VAL A 167 8.56 -0.22 3.01
N ILE A 168 8.67 0.81 2.15
CA ILE A 168 8.58 2.21 2.60
C ILE A 168 7.27 2.40 3.35
N TYR A 169 6.16 1.96 2.76
CA TYR A 169 4.84 2.03 3.36
C TYR A 169 4.74 1.26 4.70
N VAL A 170 5.14 -0.02 4.71
CA VAL A 170 5.07 -0.90 5.89
C VAL A 170 5.92 -0.37 7.03
N LEU A 171 7.17 0.01 6.78
CA LEU A 171 8.05 0.59 7.80
C LEU A 171 7.53 1.93 8.30
N GLY A 172 6.92 2.75 7.45
CA GLY A 172 6.23 3.97 7.87
C GLY A 172 5.14 3.70 8.89
N CYS A 173 4.27 2.71 8.63
CA CYS A 173 3.22 2.30 9.57
C CYS A 173 3.81 1.76 10.88
N ILE A 174 4.83 0.89 10.81
CA ILE A 174 5.49 0.32 11.99
C ILE A 174 6.12 1.42 12.84
N ALA A 175 6.86 2.32 12.22
CA ALA A 175 7.61 3.33 12.94
C ALA A 175 6.69 4.34 13.65
N LEU A 176 5.49 4.59 13.10
CA LEU A 176 4.49 5.45 13.71
C LEU A 176 3.67 4.75 14.81
N ALA A 177 3.24 3.51 14.60
CA ALA A 177 2.33 2.81 15.51
C ALA A 177 3.03 1.93 16.56
N ALA A 178 4.25 1.46 16.26
CA ALA A 178 5.09 0.64 17.13
C ALA A 178 6.55 1.17 17.13
N PRO A 179 6.79 2.41 17.57
CA PRO A 179 8.10 3.08 17.45
C PRO A 179 9.26 2.34 18.14
N GLY A 180 8.98 1.53 19.16
CA GLY A 180 9.98 0.71 19.85
C GLY A 180 10.61 -0.35 18.94
N VAL A 181 9.86 -0.83 17.94
CA VAL A 181 10.39 -1.72 16.89
C VAL A 181 11.47 -0.99 16.09
N SER A 182 11.19 0.20 15.58
CA SER A 182 12.16 0.94 14.77
C SER A 182 13.41 1.35 15.56
N GLU A 183 13.25 1.71 16.84
CA GLU A 183 14.36 2.10 17.71
C GLU A 183 15.26 0.93 18.09
N THR A 184 14.67 -0.23 18.43
CA THR A 184 15.42 -1.40 18.87
C THR A 184 16.31 -1.97 17.75
N TYR A 185 15.89 -1.83 16.48
CA TYR A 185 16.57 -2.43 15.33
C TYR A 185 17.26 -1.42 14.42
N GLY A 186 17.33 -0.15 14.84
CA GLY A 186 18.08 0.89 14.14
C GLY A 186 17.52 1.26 12.76
N PHE A 187 16.22 1.06 12.53
CA PHE A 187 15.56 1.58 11.35
C PHE A 187 15.41 3.09 11.50
N GLU A 188 16.40 3.85 11.02
CA GLU A 188 16.34 5.30 11.04
C GLU A 188 15.34 5.80 9.98
N MET A 189 14.15 6.14 10.45
CA MET A 189 13.03 6.59 9.61
C MET A 189 12.87 8.11 9.57
N ARG A 190 13.73 8.88 10.25
CA ARG A 190 13.73 10.35 10.20
C ARG A 190 14.71 10.92 9.19
N GLU A 191 15.71 10.15 8.80
CA GLU A 191 16.64 10.55 7.74
C GLU A 191 16.03 10.30 6.36
N ARG A 192 16.01 11.35 5.54
CA ARG A 192 15.54 11.30 4.15
C ARG A 192 16.64 10.78 3.23
N CYS A 193 16.26 10.01 2.24
CA CYS A 193 17.13 9.65 1.12
C CYS A 193 17.38 10.90 0.23
N ALA A 194 18.61 11.06 -0.26
CA ALA A 194 18.94 12.16 -1.17
C ALA A 194 18.66 11.79 -2.64
N GLY A 195 18.59 10.50 -2.97
CA GLY A 195 18.27 10.00 -4.30
C GLY A 195 17.93 8.51 -4.32
N ILE A 196 17.66 7.99 -5.51
CA ILE A 196 17.16 6.61 -5.68
C ILE A 196 18.12 5.53 -5.17
N GLU A 197 19.43 5.74 -5.30
CA GLU A 197 20.43 4.79 -4.80
C GLU A 197 20.48 4.74 -3.27
N ASP A 198 20.15 5.85 -2.59
CA ASP A 198 20.02 5.86 -1.14
C ASP A 198 18.76 5.11 -0.71
N VAL A 199 17.64 5.26 -1.45
CA VAL A 199 16.41 4.48 -1.22
C VAL A 199 16.71 2.98 -1.36
N ARG A 200 17.33 2.57 -2.47
CA ARG A 200 17.74 1.18 -2.70
C ARG A 200 18.61 0.66 -1.56
N ARG A 201 19.60 1.43 -1.11
CA ARG A 201 20.48 1.04 -0.01
C ARG A 201 19.72 0.90 1.31
N LYS A 202 18.94 1.93 1.67
CA LYS A 202 18.19 2.01 2.93
C LYS A 202 17.21 0.85 3.09
N TYR A 203 16.56 0.44 2.01
CA TYR A 203 15.51 -0.58 2.03
C TYR A 203 15.93 -1.94 1.45
N SER A 204 17.18 -2.10 1.00
CA SER A 204 17.68 -3.32 0.35
C SER A 204 17.50 -4.61 1.15
N ALA A 205 17.49 -4.54 2.48
CA ALA A 205 17.29 -5.69 3.36
C ALA A 205 15.91 -6.34 3.21
N PHE A 206 14.96 -5.65 2.59
CA PHE A 206 13.56 -6.05 2.46
C PHE A 206 13.15 -6.43 1.02
N VAL A 207 14.08 -6.36 0.07
CA VAL A 207 13.84 -6.79 -1.32
C VAL A 207 13.98 -8.32 -1.38
N VAL A 208 12.93 -8.99 -1.85
CA VAL A 208 12.86 -10.46 -1.93
C VAL A 208 13.66 -10.92 -3.15
N GLY A 209 14.59 -11.86 -2.92
CA GLY A 209 15.25 -12.57 -4.03
C GLY A 209 16.60 -12.03 -4.50
N ARG A 210 17.35 -11.25 -3.71
CA ARG A 210 18.76 -10.95 -4.01
C ARG A 210 19.76 -11.58 -3.00
N ASP A 211 20.34 -12.69 -3.44
CA ASP A 211 21.77 -13.03 -3.30
C ASP A 211 22.25 -13.50 -4.69
N VAL A 212 23.54 -13.27 -5.00
CA VAL A 212 24.29 -13.61 -6.21
C VAL A 212 24.16 -15.08 -6.64
N ASN A 213 23.57 -15.94 -5.80
CA ASN A 213 23.38 -17.37 -6.06
C ASN A 213 21.94 -17.90 -5.86
N GLY A 214 20.91 -17.04 -5.86
CA GLY A 214 19.52 -17.50 -5.89
C GLY A 214 19.03 -18.26 -4.65
N ARG A 215 19.71 -18.11 -3.51
CA ARG A 215 19.16 -18.53 -2.21
C ARG A 215 18.43 -17.34 -1.60
N ARG A 216 17.24 -17.58 -1.05
CA ARG A 216 16.57 -16.65 -0.14
C ARG A 216 17.61 -16.23 0.89
N LYS A 217 18.04 -14.98 0.86
CA LYS A 217 18.79 -14.39 1.96
C LYS A 217 17.77 -14.20 3.08
N VAL A 218 17.43 -15.29 3.76
CA VAL A 218 16.78 -15.16 5.06
C VAL A 218 17.86 -14.52 5.93
N LEU A 219 17.62 -13.27 6.32
CA LEU A 219 18.39 -12.51 7.31
C LEU A 219 18.29 -13.21 8.69
N LEU A 220 18.75 -14.46 8.77
CA LEU A 220 18.88 -15.30 9.96
C LEU A 220 20.34 -15.48 10.36
N GLU A 221 21.28 -14.82 9.69
CA GLU A 221 22.71 -14.86 10.03
C GLU A 221 23.10 -13.86 11.13
N SER A 222 22.14 -13.16 11.75
CA SER A 222 22.42 -12.42 12.97
C SER A 222 22.50 -13.39 14.14
N GLY A 223 23.64 -13.40 14.86
CA GLY A 223 23.77 -14.14 16.13
C GLY A 223 22.79 -13.69 17.23
N ASP A 224 22.02 -12.62 16.97
CA ASP A 224 20.89 -12.18 17.78
C ASP A 224 19.57 -12.73 17.21
N GLN A 225 18.98 -13.68 17.94
CA GLN A 225 17.69 -14.29 17.60
C GLN A 225 16.52 -13.28 17.62
N THR A 226 16.64 -12.22 18.42
CA THR A 226 15.61 -11.19 18.59
C THR A 226 15.55 -10.29 17.35
N ALA A 227 16.71 -9.91 16.80
CA ALA A 227 16.82 -9.16 15.55
C ALA A 227 16.30 -9.94 14.35
N ALA A 228 16.66 -11.23 14.24
CA ALA A 228 16.17 -12.07 13.17
C ALA A 228 14.64 -12.26 13.22
N LEU A 229 14.08 -12.46 14.42
CA LEU A 229 12.63 -12.63 14.59
C LEU A 229 11.86 -11.34 14.23
N THR A 230 12.36 -10.18 14.64
CA THR A 230 11.70 -8.91 14.29
C THR A 230 11.81 -8.60 12.81
N MET A 231 12.98 -8.82 12.20
CA MET A 231 13.11 -8.70 10.74
C MET A 231 12.13 -9.63 10.03
N ALA A 232 11.99 -10.89 10.46
CA ALA A 232 11.02 -11.84 9.91
C ALA A 232 9.57 -11.32 10.06
N ARG A 233 9.22 -10.71 11.20
CA ARG A 233 7.91 -10.08 11.43
C ARG A 233 7.65 -8.89 10.52
N VAL A 234 8.63 -8.00 10.32
CA VAL A 234 8.53 -6.89 9.36
C VAL A 234 8.35 -7.41 7.94
N MET A 235 9.20 -8.35 7.52
CA MET A 235 9.11 -9.01 6.21
C MET A 235 7.75 -9.70 6.04
N SER A 236 7.16 -10.25 7.09
CA SER A 236 5.83 -10.81 7.03
C SER A 236 4.73 -9.79 6.80
N LEU A 237 4.83 -8.61 7.41
CA LEU A 237 3.92 -7.50 7.13
C LEU A 237 4.03 -7.04 5.67
N GLN A 238 5.26 -6.94 5.16
CA GLN A 238 5.50 -6.66 3.74
C GLN A 238 4.96 -7.77 2.83
N GLY A 239 5.16 -9.04 3.16
CA GLY A 239 4.59 -10.16 2.42
C GLY A 239 3.06 -10.09 2.34
N ALA A 240 2.39 -9.73 3.44
CA ALA A 240 0.94 -9.54 3.46
C ALA A 240 0.51 -8.37 2.56
N GLU A 241 1.24 -7.25 2.58
CA GLU A 241 1.00 -6.10 1.70
C GLU A 241 1.20 -6.48 0.22
N MET A 242 2.29 -7.18 -0.11
CA MET A 242 2.60 -7.61 -1.46
C MET A 242 1.58 -8.61 -2.02
N VAL A 243 0.99 -9.49 -1.19
CA VAL A 243 -0.14 -10.34 -1.60
C VAL A 243 -1.32 -9.48 -2.08
N LEU A 244 -1.64 -8.39 -1.38
CA LEU A 244 -2.70 -7.47 -1.79
C LEU A 244 -2.34 -6.77 -3.10
N LYS A 245 -1.09 -6.33 -3.27
CA LYS A 245 -0.63 -5.72 -4.53
C LYS A 245 -0.74 -6.64 -5.73
N VAL A 246 -0.37 -7.92 -5.60
CA VAL A 246 -0.55 -8.90 -6.70
C VAL A 246 -2.01 -9.04 -7.11
N MET A 247 -2.94 -8.95 -6.16
CA MET A 247 -4.37 -9.00 -6.44
C MET A 247 -4.88 -7.74 -7.13
N ASP A 248 -4.45 -6.56 -6.66
CA ASP A 248 -4.89 -5.26 -7.17
C ASP A 248 -4.29 -4.93 -8.56
N ASP A 249 -3.04 -5.35 -8.85
CA ASP A 249 -2.32 -5.05 -10.09
C ASP A 249 -3.04 -5.57 -11.35
N LYS A 250 -3.82 -6.66 -11.23
CA LYS A 250 -4.59 -7.20 -12.35
C LYS A 250 -5.67 -6.21 -12.81
N GLU A 251 -6.26 -5.47 -11.88
CA GLU A 251 -7.31 -4.47 -12.14
C GLU A 251 -6.70 -3.10 -12.54
N GLY A 252 -5.52 -2.77 -12.01
CA GLY A 252 -4.82 -1.50 -12.24
C GLY A 252 -3.96 -1.43 -13.51
N ARG A 253 -3.66 -2.56 -14.16
CA ARG A 253 -2.68 -2.68 -15.26
C ARG A 253 -2.77 -1.56 -16.32
N LYS A 254 -3.97 -1.27 -16.81
CA LYS A 254 -4.16 -0.27 -17.88
C LYS A 254 -3.73 1.12 -17.41
N ILE A 255 -4.13 1.48 -16.19
CA ILE A 255 -3.84 2.77 -15.57
C ILE A 255 -2.35 2.88 -15.27
N ASP A 256 -1.75 1.85 -14.67
CA ASP A 256 -0.32 1.86 -14.34
C ASP A 256 0.54 1.94 -15.61
N LYS A 257 0.13 1.29 -16.70
CA LYS A 257 0.78 1.42 -18.01
C LYS A 257 0.65 2.84 -18.59
N LEU A 258 -0.52 3.47 -18.50
CA LEU A 258 -0.72 4.86 -18.95
C LEU A 258 0.14 5.84 -18.16
N LEU A 259 0.26 5.62 -16.85
CA LEU A 259 1.05 6.46 -15.96
C LEU A 259 2.55 6.12 -15.99
N GLY A 260 2.95 5.00 -16.61
CA GLY A 260 4.34 4.54 -16.61
C GLY A 260 4.84 4.13 -15.23
N ILE A 261 3.98 3.50 -14.43
CA ILE A 261 4.27 3.00 -13.08
C ILE A 261 4.69 1.53 -13.19
N PRO A 262 5.86 1.14 -12.65
CA PRO A 262 6.24 -0.27 -12.54
C PRO A 262 5.23 -1.10 -11.73
N SER A 263 4.86 -2.28 -12.24
CA SER A 263 3.92 -3.20 -11.59
C SER A 263 4.41 -4.65 -11.64
N LEU A 264 3.89 -5.50 -10.76
CA LEU A 264 4.18 -6.95 -10.76
C LEU A 264 3.59 -7.61 -12.01
N TYR A 265 2.47 -7.10 -12.50
CA TYR A 265 1.92 -7.53 -13.78
C TYR A 265 2.86 -7.17 -14.94
N GLY A 266 3.35 -5.93 -15.01
CA GLY A 266 4.32 -5.50 -16.03
C GLY A 266 5.62 -6.30 -15.97
N TYR A 267 6.10 -6.60 -14.75
CA TYR A 267 7.21 -7.53 -14.55
C TYR A 267 6.92 -8.91 -15.14
N ALA A 268 5.78 -9.52 -14.80
CA ALA A 268 5.44 -10.87 -15.24
C ALA A 268 5.21 -10.93 -16.77
N GLU A 269 4.60 -9.90 -17.35
CA GLU A 269 4.43 -9.75 -18.80
C GLU A 269 5.80 -9.69 -19.50
N SER A 270 6.77 -8.94 -18.95
CA SER A 270 8.14 -8.89 -19.53
C SER A 270 8.89 -10.24 -19.51
N LYS A 271 8.42 -11.21 -18.71
CA LYS A 271 9.04 -12.52 -18.52
C LYS A 271 8.30 -13.64 -19.25
N THR A 272 7.08 -13.39 -19.71
CA THR A 272 6.17 -14.41 -20.24
C THR A 272 5.70 -14.03 -21.64
N GLY A 273 5.44 -15.03 -22.49
CA GLY A 273 5.01 -14.82 -23.88
C GLY A 273 3.53 -15.06 -24.13
N ASP A 274 2.79 -15.50 -23.12
CA ASP A 274 1.40 -15.94 -23.21
C ASP A 274 0.65 -15.78 -21.87
N ASP A 275 -0.67 -15.67 -21.95
CA ASP A 275 -1.55 -15.42 -20.79
C ASP A 275 -1.51 -16.55 -19.74
N GLN A 276 -1.28 -17.80 -20.14
CA GLN A 276 -1.25 -18.92 -19.21
C GLN A 276 0.04 -18.89 -18.37
N SER A 277 1.18 -18.59 -18.99
CA SER A 277 2.46 -18.39 -18.31
C SER A 277 2.44 -17.16 -17.40
N LEU A 278 1.79 -16.09 -17.84
CA LEU A 278 1.60 -14.87 -17.04
C LEU A 278 0.83 -15.15 -15.75
N ASN A 279 -0.34 -15.80 -15.83
CA ASN A 279 -1.14 -16.14 -14.66
C ASN A 279 -0.37 -17.07 -13.70
N ARG A 280 0.35 -18.06 -14.22
CA ARG A 280 1.21 -18.93 -13.39
C ARG A 280 2.28 -18.15 -12.65
N MET A 281 2.94 -17.19 -13.30
CA MET A 281 3.96 -16.36 -12.64
C MET A 281 3.37 -15.45 -11.56
N LEU A 282 2.18 -14.88 -11.80
CA LEU A 282 1.46 -14.12 -10.77
C LEU A 282 1.10 -14.99 -9.56
N ASP A 283 0.62 -16.23 -9.80
CA ASP A 283 0.32 -17.20 -8.75
C ASP A 283 1.57 -17.63 -7.97
N GLU A 284 2.70 -17.80 -8.65
CA GLU A 284 4.01 -18.10 -8.03
C GLU A 284 4.47 -16.94 -7.14
N MET A 285 4.41 -15.70 -7.63
CA MET A 285 4.74 -14.52 -6.82
C MET A 285 3.81 -14.38 -5.61
N ARG A 286 2.50 -14.58 -5.80
CA ARG A 286 1.53 -14.58 -4.69
C ARG A 286 1.90 -15.63 -3.65
N SER A 287 2.24 -16.84 -4.08
CA SER A 287 2.65 -17.94 -3.19
C SER A 287 3.95 -17.62 -2.45
N GLU A 288 4.90 -16.94 -3.11
CA GLU A 288 6.14 -16.49 -2.49
C GLU A 288 5.90 -15.45 -1.39
N TYR A 289 5.08 -14.42 -1.65
CA TYR A 289 4.75 -13.41 -0.65
C TYR A 289 3.86 -13.95 0.47
N PHE A 290 3.00 -14.93 0.17
CA PHE A 290 2.24 -15.65 1.18
C PHE A 290 3.16 -16.42 2.12
N PHE A 291 4.15 -17.14 1.58
CA PHE A 291 5.17 -17.80 2.38
C PHE A 291 5.94 -16.80 3.25
N LEU A 292 6.29 -15.63 2.70
CA LEU A 292 6.95 -14.57 3.45
C LEU A 292 6.10 -14.05 4.60
N ALA A 293 4.79 -13.88 4.38
CA ALA A 293 3.83 -13.53 5.42
C ALA A 293 3.79 -14.57 6.55
N GLU A 294 3.88 -15.87 6.23
CA GLU A 294 3.86 -16.93 7.24
C GLU A 294 5.16 -17.01 8.07
N THR A 295 6.32 -16.67 7.49
CA THR A 295 7.63 -16.84 8.17
C THR A 295 7.81 -16.06 9.48
N GLY A 296 7.12 -14.94 9.66
CA GLY A 296 7.15 -14.11 10.87
C GLY A 296 5.94 -14.31 11.78
N GLY A 297 5.14 -15.34 11.52
CA GLY A 297 4.02 -15.76 12.38
C GLY A 297 2.67 -15.13 12.04
N LEU A 298 2.52 -14.44 10.90
CA LEU A 298 1.17 -14.12 10.41
C LEU A 298 0.56 -15.41 9.88
N SER A 299 -0.39 -15.98 10.62
CA SER A 299 -1.08 -17.18 10.16
C SER A 299 -1.76 -16.94 8.80
N SER A 300 -1.93 -18.00 8.01
CA SER A 300 -2.76 -17.98 6.79
C SER A 300 -4.12 -17.34 7.01
N PHE A 301 -4.68 -17.45 8.21
CA PHE A 301 -5.91 -16.78 8.62
C PHE A 301 -5.78 -15.25 8.71
N ALA A 302 -4.66 -14.71 9.20
CA ALA A 302 -4.43 -13.26 9.26
C ALA A 302 -4.30 -12.65 7.86
N VAL A 303 -3.59 -13.32 6.96
CA VAL A 303 -3.47 -12.92 5.55
C VAL A 303 -4.83 -13.00 4.85
N ARG A 304 -5.57 -14.11 5.03
CA ARG A 304 -6.94 -14.25 4.50
C ARG A 304 -7.92 -13.25 5.12
N SER A 305 -7.69 -12.84 6.37
CA SER A 305 -8.49 -11.79 7.02
C SER A 305 -8.19 -10.42 6.43
N ALA A 306 -6.94 -10.14 6.05
CA ALA A 306 -6.56 -8.95 5.29
C ALA A 306 -7.16 -8.96 3.87
N GLU A 307 -7.13 -10.11 3.17
CA GLU A 307 -7.79 -10.30 1.88
C GLU A 307 -9.32 -10.09 1.99
N LEU A 308 -9.96 -10.70 2.99
CA LEU A 308 -11.39 -10.55 3.26
C LEU A 308 -11.75 -9.11 3.64
N LEU A 309 -10.93 -8.46 4.46
CA LEU A 309 -11.08 -7.04 4.80
C LEU A 309 -10.98 -6.16 3.56
N SER A 310 -10.02 -6.44 2.67
CA SER A 310 -9.89 -5.73 1.39
C SER A 310 -11.15 -5.90 0.54
N HIS A 311 -11.68 -7.12 0.47
CA HIS A 311 -12.89 -7.43 -0.29
C HIS A 311 -14.13 -6.73 0.28
N VAL A 312 -14.37 -6.83 1.60
CA VAL A 312 -15.54 -6.24 2.28
C VAL A 312 -15.52 -4.72 2.23
N THR A 313 -14.36 -4.10 2.44
CA THR A 313 -14.22 -2.63 2.34
C THR A 313 -14.34 -2.13 0.90
N GLY A 314 -13.94 -2.94 -0.09
CA GLY A 314 -14.23 -2.69 -1.51
C GLY A 314 -15.74 -2.61 -1.76
N VAL A 315 -16.47 -3.68 -1.43
CA VAL A 315 -17.94 -3.76 -1.60
C VAL A 315 -18.66 -2.62 -0.87
N GLY A 316 -18.26 -2.28 0.36
CA GLY A 316 -18.87 -1.18 1.11
C GLY A 316 -18.68 0.19 0.45
N LYS A 317 -17.51 0.44 -0.16
CA LYS A 317 -17.22 1.70 -0.89
C LYS A 317 -17.96 1.76 -2.22
N THR A 318 -18.05 0.64 -2.95
CA THR A 318 -18.92 0.49 -4.12
C THR A 318 -20.36 0.89 -3.80
N LEU A 319 -20.89 0.34 -2.70
CA LEU A 319 -22.26 0.60 -2.26
C LEU A 319 -22.47 2.09 -1.92
N LEU A 320 -21.54 2.69 -1.18
CA LEU A 320 -21.57 4.12 -0.83
C LEU A 320 -21.48 5.03 -2.06
N ALA A 321 -20.64 4.69 -3.04
CA ALA A 321 -20.53 5.44 -4.29
C ALA A 321 -21.84 5.37 -5.10
N CYS A 322 -22.47 4.19 -5.18
CA CYS A 322 -23.79 4.01 -5.79
C CYS A 322 -24.89 4.80 -5.07
N LEU A 323 -24.85 4.84 -3.74
CA LEU A 323 -25.81 5.64 -2.95
C LEU A 323 -25.62 7.15 -3.14
N ARG A 324 -24.36 7.61 -3.30
CA ARG A 324 -24.03 9.02 -3.52
C ARG A 324 -24.33 9.51 -4.95
N SER A 325 -24.32 8.62 -5.94
CA SER A 325 -24.62 8.98 -7.34
C SER A 325 -26.12 9.08 -7.65
N GLY A 326 -27.00 8.85 -6.67
CA GLY A 326 -28.45 9.04 -6.82
C GLY A 326 -29.16 7.98 -7.65
N ASN A 327 -28.45 6.94 -8.12
CA ASN A 327 -29.06 5.81 -8.81
C ASN A 327 -29.51 4.76 -7.79
N GLY A 328 -30.81 4.77 -7.50
CA GLY A 328 -31.45 3.81 -6.61
C GLY A 328 -31.19 2.36 -7.03
N VAL A 329 -30.90 1.54 -6.01
CA VAL A 329 -30.96 0.07 -5.94
C VAL A 329 -30.86 -0.64 -7.31
N MET A 330 -29.64 -1.04 -7.68
CA MET A 330 -29.45 -2.01 -8.75
C MET A 330 -29.81 -3.42 -8.24
N GLU A 331 -31.04 -3.85 -8.50
CA GLU A 331 -31.47 -5.24 -8.22
C GLU A 331 -30.74 -6.31 -9.05
N ASN A 332 -29.89 -5.93 -10.01
CA ASN A 332 -29.05 -6.86 -10.78
C ASN A 332 -27.69 -6.25 -11.19
N ALA A 333 -27.04 -5.51 -10.28
CA ALA A 333 -25.61 -5.27 -10.44
C ALA A 333 -24.90 -6.60 -10.24
N SER A 334 -24.55 -7.29 -11.34
CA SER A 334 -23.34 -8.10 -11.29
C SER A 334 -22.27 -7.22 -10.66
N ILE A 335 -21.59 -7.74 -9.64
CA ILE A 335 -20.36 -7.19 -9.07
C ILE A 335 -19.40 -6.99 -10.25
N ALA A 336 -19.53 -5.84 -10.92
CA ALA A 336 -18.72 -5.50 -12.06
C ALA A 336 -17.45 -4.90 -11.48
N ASP A 337 -16.32 -5.42 -11.94
CA ASP A 337 -14.92 -5.21 -11.54
C ASP A 337 -14.42 -3.74 -11.62
N SER A 338 -15.25 -2.73 -11.37
CA SER A 338 -14.85 -1.32 -11.47
C SER A 338 -15.57 -0.44 -10.44
N THR A 339 -15.11 -0.50 -9.20
CA THR A 339 -15.33 0.58 -8.22
C THR A 339 -14.07 0.79 -7.41
N THR A 340 -13.17 1.51 -8.01
CA THR A 340 -11.79 1.68 -7.56
C THR A 340 -11.64 3.02 -6.83
N THR A 341 -10.94 2.99 -5.69
CA THR A 341 -11.11 3.91 -4.56
C THR A 341 -10.01 4.97 -4.43
N THR A 342 -9.33 5.32 -5.52
CA THR A 342 -8.20 6.27 -5.54
C THR A 342 -8.34 7.21 -6.73
N LEU A 343 -7.82 8.44 -6.63
CA LEU A 343 -7.98 9.46 -7.67
C LEU A 343 -7.58 8.96 -9.06
N ARG A 344 -6.54 8.11 -9.18
CA ARG A 344 -6.11 7.58 -10.49
C ARG A 344 -7.23 6.85 -11.21
N HIS A 345 -8.08 6.14 -10.48
CA HIS A 345 -9.17 5.41 -11.11
C HIS A 345 -10.40 6.27 -11.38
N GLU A 346 -10.66 7.28 -10.54
CA GLU A 346 -11.68 8.29 -10.83
C GLU A 346 -11.32 9.07 -12.09
N LEU A 347 -10.03 9.41 -12.26
CA LEU A 347 -9.51 10.06 -13.46
C LEU A 347 -9.54 9.16 -14.69
N ASP A 348 -9.27 7.85 -14.55
CA ASP A 348 -9.42 6.88 -15.66
C ASP A 348 -10.88 6.73 -16.09
N ALA A 349 -11.79 6.58 -15.13
CA ALA A 349 -13.23 6.48 -15.39
C ALA A 349 -13.79 7.75 -16.06
N ALA A 350 -13.24 8.92 -15.74
CA ALA A 350 -13.58 10.19 -16.39
C ALA A 350 -12.88 10.39 -17.75
N GLY A 351 -12.04 9.45 -18.20
CA GLY A 351 -11.26 9.55 -19.44
C GLY A 351 -10.14 10.61 -19.41
N VAL A 352 -9.86 11.19 -18.25
CA VAL A 352 -8.86 12.24 -18.08
C VAL A 352 -7.45 11.70 -18.30
N LEU A 353 -7.16 10.49 -17.77
CA LEU A 353 -5.85 9.87 -17.94
C LEU A 353 -5.56 9.55 -19.41
N GLU A 354 -6.49 8.91 -20.12
CA GLU A 354 -6.32 8.64 -21.55
C GLU A 354 -6.15 9.94 -22.36
N SER A 355 -6.94 10.97 -22.07
CA SER A 355 -6.86 12.26 -22.77
C SER A 355 -5.50 12.94 -22.61
N LEU A 356 -4.94 12.93 -21.40
CA LEU A 356 -3.72 13.67 -21.07
C LEU A 356 -2.43 12.87 -21.30
N PHE A 357 -2.46 11.54 -21.10
CA PHE A 357 -1.27 10.69 -21.16
C PHE A 357 -1.13 9.92 -22.47
N SER A 358 -2.17 9.85 -23.32
CA SER A 358 -1.98 9.37 -24.70
C SER A 358 -1.13 10.37 -25.48
N VAL A 359 -0.09 9.86 -26.16
CA VAL A 359 0.74 10.63 -27.08
C VAL A 359 0.27 10.42 -28.50
#